data_AF-A0A0S9SCV2-F1
#
_entry.id   AF-A0A0S9SCV2-F1
#
_cell.length_a   1.000
_cell.length_b   1.000
_cell.length_c   1.000
_cell.angle_alpha   90.00
_cell.angle_beta   90.00
_cell.angle_gamma   90.00
#
_symmetry.space_group_name_H-M   'P 1'
#
loop_
_entity.id
_entity.type
_entity.pdbx_description
1 polymer ?
#
loop_
_entity_poly.entity_id
_entity_poly.type
_entity_poly.pdbx_seq_one_letter_code
_entity_poly.pdbx_strand_id
1 'polypeptide(L)'
;MGTIAGTLATIAASTYSDTLAGLPAGFVPLSGAGLTNGTYANQNAYGAAVTGTFGNQSVVVLSFRGSDDRQDWLNNLRNINADYDKLTPLVSAVDSYAAQNDATVIVTGHSLGGALTQVFMANHPDTGDVLYQAATFGSPGALISSAVDNRIINYEIADDPVPYLGMYRAQIGQTASSDPIYAATVSVGLSTAIGDGVTAQDVAASIPSLTADYVNRGAIDYLPGLDGTEATLTPSQFLDAGRFVDTFVRYGAEHDVSVYAARGSSSTVADPVIRSSGVDQPDPVFRFFDTKTGDHFYTTSAGEKAQIQSTIPNFTYEGSPWSTPDESINTHDVFRFFDTKTGTHFYTDSVNERDGIIANLANYKFEGVAFEAYNEAAGVGHITLERFFNTQTGQHHFAANAEEAASINMGQQGAGWVDEGKAFTVHVSTDGLLNA
;
A
#
# COMPACT_ATOMS: atom_id res chain seq x y z
N MET A 1 15.69 -5.85 6.14
CA MET A 1 14.32 -5.37 6.35
C MET A 1 13.38 -6.56 6.18
N GLY A 2 12.27 -6.64 6.91
CA GLY A 2 11.28 -7.70 6.70
C GLY A 2 10.61 -7.56 5.33
N THR A 3 9.92 -8.58 4.85
CA THR A 3 9.05 -8.45 3.67
C THR A 3 7.92 -7.46 3.98
N ILE A 4 7.29 -6.92 2.95
CA ILE A 4 6.18 -5.97 3.12
C ILE A 4 4.98 -6.68 3.73
N ALA A 5 4.64 -7.87 3.26
CA ALA A 5 3.69 -8.78 3.90
C ALA A 5 3.97 -8.96 5.41
N GLY A 6 5.21 -9.27 5.80
CA GLY A 6 5.59 -9.42 7.21
C GLY A 6 5.46 -8.10 8.00
N THR A 7 5.76 -6.97 7.36
CA THR A 7 5.63 -5.63 7.95
C THR A 7 4.16 -5.28 8.19
N LEU A 8 3.29 -5.51 7.20
CA LEU A 8 1.85 -5.25 7.29
C LEU A 8 1.16 -6.19 8.28
N ALA A 9 1.55 -7.47 8.32
CA ALA A 9 1.08 -8.40 9.35
C ALA A 9 1.48 -7.95 10.75
N THR A 10 2.70 -7.41 10.92
CA THR A 10 3.16 -6.84 12.20
C THR A 10 2.38 -5.60 12.60
N ILE A 11 2.03 -4.73 11.62
CA ILE A 11 1.15 -3.58 11.87
C ILE A 11 -0.25 -4.06 12.26
N ALA A 12 -0.83 -5.02 11.53
CA ALA A 12 -2.12 -5.63 11.88
C ALA A 12 -2.11 -6.25 13.29
N ALA A 13 -1.02 -6.93 13.67
CA ALA A 13 -0.82 -7.44 15.02
C ALA A 13 -0.76 -6.31 16.07
N SER A 14 -0.04 -5.24 15.78
CA SER A 14 0.10 -4.08 16.68
C SER A 14 -1.25 -3.41 16.94
N THR A 15 -2.16 -3.42 15.96
CA THR A 15 -3.51 -2.86 16.07
C THR A 15 -4.35 -3.52 17.16
N TYR A 16 -4.04 -4.75 17.61
CA TYR A 16 -4.71 -5.41 18.75
C TYR A 16 -4.33 -4.83 20.13
N SER A 17 -3.22 -4.08 20.24
CA SER A 17 -2.62 -3.72 21.56
C SER A 17 -3.15 -2.43 22.21
N ASP A 18 -4.19 -1.81 21.64
CA ASP A 18 -4.70 -0.45 21.95
C ASP A 18 -3.69 0.72 21.82
N THR A 19 -2.39 0.42 21.79
CA THR A 19 -1.29 1.38 21.94
C THR A 19 -0.31 1.33 20.77
N LEU A 20 -0.55 0.44 19.80
CA LEU A 20 0.37 0.14 18.69
C LEU A 20 1.76 -0.29 19.18
N ALA A 21 1.79 -1.08 20.25
CA ALA A 21 3.01 -1.70 20.73
C ALA A 21 3.53 -2.70 19.69
N GLY A 22 4.82 -2.59 19.34
CA GLY A 22 5.47 -3.51 18.39
C GLY A 22 5.47 -3.06 16.94
N LEU A 23 5.17 -1.78 16.65
CA LEU A 23 5.26 -1.26 15.28
C LEU A 23 6.65 -1.53 14.67
N PRO A 24 6.71 -1.87 13.37
CA PRO A 24 7.96 -2.01 12.65
C PRO A 24 8.79 -0.73 12.68
N ALA A 25 10.12 -0.88 12.65
CA ALA A 25 11.02 0.27 12.58
C ALA A 25 10.72 1.12 11.34
N GLY A 26 10.67 2.44 11.50
CA GLY A 26 10.32 3.38 10.43
C GLY A 26 8.83 3.70 10.31
N PHE A 27 7.96 2.97 11.02
CA PHE A 27 6.53 3.27 11.10
C PHE A 27 6.20 3.98 12.42
N VAL A 28 5.42 5.04 12.32
CA VAL A 28 5.00 5.87 13.46
C VAL A 28 3.49 6.10 13.43
N PRO A 29 2.83 6.24 14.60
CA PRO A 29 1.40 6.53 14.63
C PRO A 29 1.02 7.84 13.94
N LEU A 30 -0.02 7.81 13.11
CA LEU A 30 -0.52 8.99 12.41
C LEU A 30 -1.04 10.02 13.43
N SER A 31 -0.60 11.27 13.28
CA SER A 31 -1.17 12.40 14.01
C SER A 31 -2.28 13.03 13.17
N GLY A 32 -3.52 12.89 13.60
CA GLY A 32 -4.69 13.38 12.86
C GLY A 32 -5.86 13.73 13.77
N ALA A 33 -6.78 14.55 13.27
CA ALA A 33 -7.98 14.92 14.02
C ALA A 33 -8.82 13.66 14.33
N GLY A 34 -9.22 13.50 15.59
CA GLY A 34 -9.99 12.34 16.05
C GLY A 34 -9.17 11.08 16.35
N LEU A 35 -7.86 11.09 16.09
CA LEU A 35 -6.96 9.98 16.43
C LEU A 35 -6.28 10.22 17.79
N THR A 36 -6.11 9.15 18.55
CA THR A 36 -5.31 9.15 19.78
C THR A 36 -4.09 8.25 19.56
N ASN A 37 -2.92 8.86 19.35
CA ASN A 37 -1.68 8.14 19.04
C ASN A 37 -1.86 7.17 17.85
N GLY A 38 -2.38 7.67 16.72
CA GLY A 38 -2.70 6.87 15.53
C GLY A 38 -3.91 5.95 15.64
N THR A 39 -4.54 5.83 16.81
CA THR A 39 -5.65 4.89 17.01
C THR A 39 -7.01 5.59 17.02
N TYR A 40 -8.04 4.85 16.63
CA TYR A 40 -9.42 5.29 16.67
C TYR A 40 -10.31 4.15 17.19
N ALA A 41 -11.19 4.49 18.13
CA ALA A 41 -12.15 3.55 18.69
C ALA A 41 -13.54 4.21 18.74
N ASN A 42 -14.56 3.48 18.34
CA ASN A 42 -15.96 3.89 18.46
C ASN A 42 -16.83 2.68 18.78
N GLN A 43 -17.25 2.58 20.06
CA GLN A 43 -17.92 1.40 20.60
C GLN A 43 -17.05 0.15 20.40
N ASN A 44 -17.54 -0.83 19.65
CA ASN A 44 -16.90 -2.10 19.33
C ASN A 44 -15.97 -2.01 18.10
N ALA A 45 -15.95 -0.89 17.39
CA ALA A 45 -15.11 -0.74 16.21
C ALA A 45 -13.77 -0.10 16.58
N TYR A 46 -12.67 -0.75 16.19
CA TYR A 46 -11.31 -0.24 16.40
C TYR A 46 -10.49 -0.28 15.11
N GLY A 47 -9.69 0.75 14.90
CA GLY A 47 -8.66 0.75 13.87
C GLY A 47 -7.51 1.69 14.21
N ALA A 48 -6.48 1.65 13.38
CA ALA A 48 -5.30 2.46 13.53
C ALA A 48 -4.80 2.97 12.18
N ALA A 49 -4.07 4.07 12.22
CA ALA A 49 -3.36 4.63 11.09
C ALA A 49 -1.91 4.89 11.52
N VAL A 50 -0.98 4.45 10.68
CA VAL A 50 0.46 4.69 10.86
C VAL A 50 1.06 5.20 9.57
N THR A 51 2.12 6.01 9.67
CA THR A 51 2.85 6.55 8.52
C THR A 51 4.25 5.96 8.52
N GLY A 52 4.82 5.77 7.34
CA GLY A 52 6.16 5.22 7.18
C GLY A 52 6.57 5.24 5.72
N THR A 53 7.58 4.44 5.38
CA THR A 53 7.99 4.25 3.99
C THR A 53 8.18 2.79 3.66
N PHE A 54 7.90 2.43 2.42
CA PHE A 54 8.40 1.21 1.79
C PHE A 54 9.38 1.62 0.70
N GLY A 55 10.69 1.41 0.93
CA GLY A 55 11.72 2.06 0.13
C GLY A 55 11.62 3.59 0.24
N ASN A 56 11.60 4.27 -0.90
CA ASN A 56 11.40 5.71 -1.04
C ASN A 56 9.91 6.13 -1.10
N GLN A 57 8.97 5.18 -1.18
CA GLN A 57 7.54 5.48 -1.25
C GLN A 57 7.00 5.85 0.14
N SER A 58 6.51 7.07 0.29
CA SER A 58 5.75 7.50 1.47
C SER A 58 4.41 6.79 1.51
N VAL A 59 4.08 6.20 2.66
CA VAL A 59 2.85 5.45 2.83
C VAL A 59 2.11 5.82 4.11
N VAL A 60 0.79 5.75 4.04
CA VAL A 60 -0.09 5.71 5.20
C VAL A 60 -0.80 4.37 5.22
N VAL A 61 -0.58 3.63 6.31
CA VAL A 61 -1.19 2.30 6.50
C VAL A 61 -2.41 2.45 7.38
N LEU A 62 -3.58 2.18 6.83
CA LEU A 62 -4.84 2.01 7.55
C LEU A 62 -4.98 0.55 7.98
N SER A 63 -5.02 0.30 9.28
CA SER A 63 -5.18 -1.04 9.83
C SER A 63 -6.49 -1.18 10.61
N PHE A 64 -7.32 -2.15 10.25
CA PHE A 64 -8.51 -2.51 11.01
C PHE A 64 -8.19 -3.62 12.00
N ARG A 65 -8.71 -3.52 13.23
CA ARG A 65 -8.55 -4.59 14.22
C ARG A 65 -9.43 -5.78 13.83
N GLY A 66 -8.92 -6.99 14.03
CA GLY A 66 -9.74 -8.18 14.02
C GLY A 66 -10.54 -8.35 15.31
N SER A 67 -11.17 -9.50 15.46
CA SER A 67 -12.03 -9.75 16.62
C SER A 67 -11.21 -9.93 17.89
N ASP A 68 -11.56 -9.20 18.93
CA ASP A 68 -10.96 -9.33 20.27
C ASP A 68 -11.98 -9.48 21.41
N ASP A 69 -13.28 -9.46 21.07
CA ASP A 69 -14.35 -9.66 22.04
C ASP A 69 -15.58 -10.43 21.51
N ARG A 70 -16.52 -10.72 22.42
CA ARG A 70 -17.77 -11.43 22.10
C ARG A 70 -18.60 -10.74 21.02
N GLN A 71 -18.66 -9.41 21.03
CA GLN A 71 -19.54 -8.65 20.14
C GLN A 71 -19.00 -8.66 18.71
N ASP A 72 -17.68 -8.58 18.53
CA ASP A 72 -17.03 -8.81 17.25
C ASP A 72 -17.37 -10.19 16.68
N TRP A 73 -17.26 -11.25 17.49
CA TRP A 73 -17.59 -12.60 17.05
C TRP A 73 -19.08 -12.77 16.70
N LEU A 74 -19.98 -12.10 17.42
CA LEU A 74 -21.39 -12.05 17.03
C LEU A 74 -21.58 -11.36 15.67
N ASN A 75 -20.80 -10.31 15.38
CA ASN A 75 -20.80 -9.66 14.08
C ASN A 75 -20.25 -10.61 13.00
N ASN A 76 -19.12 -11.29 13.24
CA ASN A 76 -18.57 -12.29 12.33
C ASN A 76 -19.58 -13.37 11.92
N LEU A 77 -20.44 -13.79 12.84
CA LEU A 77 -21.44 -14.82 12.55
C LEU A 77 -22.68 -14.25 11.85
N ARG A 78 -23.08 -13.02 12.16
CA ARG A 78 -24.37 -12.46 11.74
C ARG A 78 -24.25 -11.50 10.56
N ASN A 79 -23.39 -10.50 10.69
CA ASN A 79 -23.12 -9.46 9.71
C ASN A 79 -21.72 -8.89 9.93
N ILE A 80 -20.73 -9.45 9.24
CA ILE A 80 -19.32 -9.09 9.42
C ILE A 80 -19.01 -7.64 9.04
N ASN A 81 -19.89 -6.99 8.27
CA ASN A 81 -19.73 -5.58 7.89
C ASN A 81 -20.28 -4.59 8.93
N ALA A 82 -20.95 -5.07 9.99
CA ALA A 82 -21.85 -4.26 10.84
C ALA A 82 -21.21 -2.99 11.42
N ASP A 83 -19.92 -3.05 11.75
CA ASP A 83 -19.22 -1.99 12.46
C ASP A 83 -18.34 -1.12 11.54
N TYR A 84 -18.30 -1.41 10.24
CA TYR A 84 -17.48 -0.68 9.26
C TYR A 84 -17.77 0.83 9.26
N ASP A 85 -19.05 1.24 9.21
CA ASP A 85 -19.44 2.65 9.12
C ASP A 85 -18.99 3.47 10.34
N LYS A 86 -18.78 2.82 11.50
CA LYS A 86 -18.30 3.48 12.73
C LYS A 86 -16.87 3.99 12.58
N LEU A 87 -16.10 3.46 11.62
CA LEU A 87 -14.70 3.80 11.34
C LEU A 87 -14.54 4.92 10.30
N THR A 88 -15.64 5.50 9.81
CA THR A 88 -15.60 6.63 8.85
C THR A 88 -14.64 7.75 9.27
N PRO A 89 -14.59 8.20 10.54
CA PRO A 89 -13.65 9.25 10.92
C PRO A 89 -12.17 8.86 10.82
N LEU A 90 -11.84 7.59 11.07
CA LEU A 90 -10.48 7.06 10.87
C LEU A 90 -10.11 7.08 9.39
N VAL A 91 -11.01 6.59 8.53
CA VAL A 91 -10.84 6.62 7.07
C VAL A 91 -10.61 8.04 6.58
N SER A 92 -11.46 9.00 7.00
CA SER A 92 -11.31 10.41 6.61
C SER A 92 -9.97 11.02 7.03
N ALA A 93 -9.42 10.62 8.18
CA ALA A 93 -8.11 11.08 8.65
C ALA A 93 -6.98 10.54 7.77
N VAL A 94 -7.07 9.28 7.33
CA VAL A 94 -6.11 8.65 6.41
C VAL A 94 -6.19 9.31 5.04
N ASP A 95 -7.38 9.47 4.46
CA ASP A 95 -7.55 10.10 3.15
C ASP A 95 -7.03 11.54 3.15
N SER A 96 -7.31 12.29 4.23
CA SER A 96 -6.80 13.65 4.40
C SER A 96 -5.28 13.69 4.47
N TYR A 97 -4.66 12.73 5.16
CA TYR A 97 -3.20 12.64 5.24
C TYR A 97 -2.60 12.26 3.88
N ALA A 98 -3.16 11.24 3.22
CA ALA A 98 -2.72 10.79 1.91
C ALA A 98 -2.74 11.94 0.89
N ALA A 99 -3.85 12.67 0.81
CA ALA A 99 -3.98 13.81 -0.09
C ALA A 99 -3.00 14.97 0.22
N GLN A 100 -2.64 15.18 1.49
CA GLN A 100 -1.71 16.24 1.90
C GLN A 100 -0.24 15.87 1.71
N ASN A 101 0.09 14.57 1.77
CA ASN A 101 1.47 14.08 1.82
C ASN A 101 1.84 13.21 0.63
N ASP A 102 0.95 13.10 -0.36
CA ASP A 102 1.13 12.27 -1.56
C ASP A 102 1.49 10.81 -1.20
N ALA A 103 0.91 10.34 -0.10
CA ALA A 103 1.21 9.04 0.46
C ALA A 103 0.27 7.99 -0.14
N THR A 104 0.83 6.85 -0.53
CA THR A 104 -0.01 5.72 -0.95
C THR A 104 -0.75 5.17 0.26
N VAL A 105 -2.06 4.91 0.09
CA VAL A 105 -2.88 4.34 1.15
C VAL A 105 -2.79 2.82 1.05
N ILE A 106 -2.27 2.21 2.11
CA ILE A 106 -2.24 0.76 2.23
C ILE A 106 -3.24 0.36 3.30
N VAL A 107 -4.18 -0.50 2.94
CA VAL A 107 -5.19 -0.97 3.87
C VAL A 107 -4.89 -2.40 4.27
N THR A 108 -4.88 -2.66 5.57
CA THR A 108 -4.56 -3.98 6.08
C THR A 108 -5.42 -4.35 7.27
N GLY A 109 -5.42 -5.65 7.58
CA GLY A 109 -6.15 -6.18 8.71
C GLY A 109 -6.04 -7.70 8.75
N HIS A 110 -6.16 -8.21 9.97
CA HIS A 110 -6.20 -9.65 10.25
C HIS A 110 -7.62 -10.06 10.64
N SER A 111 -8.05 -11.27 10.28
CA SER A 111 -9.36 -11.81 10.68
C SER A 111 -10.52 -10.86 10.27
N LEU A 112 -11.40 -10.47 11.21
CA LEU A 112 -12.41 -9.42 10.99
C LEU A 112 -11.82 -8.13 10.40
N GLY A 113 -10.61 -7.72 10.78
CA GLY A 113 -9.96 -6.55 10.23
C GLY A 113 -9.68 -6.71 8.74
N GLY A 114 -9.30 -7.91 8.30
CA GLY A 114 -9.14 -8.25 6.88
C GLY A 114 -10.48 -8.22 6.13
N ALA A 115 -11.56 -8.67 6.77
CA ALA A 115 -12.91 -8.52 6.21
C ALA A 115 -13.32 -7.04 6.07
N LEU A 116 -13.01 -6.19 7.05
CA LEU A 116 -13.26 -4.76 6.96
C LEU A 116 -12.39 -4.10 5.87
N THR A 117 -11.17 -4.59 5.63
CA THR A 117 -10.36 -4.19 4.48
C THR A 117 -11.05 -4.53 3.15
N GLN A 118 -11.69 -5.70 3.03
CA GLN A 118 -12.48 -6.05 1.84
C GLN A 118 -13.67 -5.09 1.63
N VAL A 119 -14.37 -4.73 2.71
CA VAL A 119 -15.45 -3.73 2.67
C VAL A 119 -14.92 -2.36 2.25
N PHE A 120 -13.76 -1.94 2.79
CA PHE A 120 -13.12 -0.68 2.42
C PHE A 120 -12.83 -0.65 0.92
N MET A 121 -12.10 -1.62 0.40
CA MET A 121 -11.64 -1.64 -0.98
C MET A 121 -12.82 -1.69 -1.96
N ALA A 122 -13.89 -2.41 -1.61
CA ALA A 122 -15.11 -2.45 -2.42
C ALA A 122 -15.82 -1.09 -2.55
N ASN A 123 -15.61 -0.16 -1.60
CA ASN A 123 -16.25 1.15 -1.56
C ASN A 123 -15.30 2.32 -1.90
N HIS A 124 -13.99 2.08 -2.00
CA HIS A 124 -12.97 3.10 -2.25
C HIS A 124 -12.25 2.79 -3.58
N PRO A 125 -12.79 3.20 -4.74
CA PRO A 125 -12.08 3.11 -6.01
C PRO A 125 -10.93 4.13 -6.07
N ASP A 126 -9.91 3.86 -6.87
CA ASP A 126 -8.82 4.81 -7.11
C ASP A 126 -9.38 6.06 -7.81
N THR A 127 -9.03 7.25 -7.32
CA THR A 127 -9.55 8.53 -7.84
C THR A 127 -8.54 9.30 -8.70
N GLY A 128 -7.46 8.65 -9.13
CA GLY A 128 -6.34 9.30 -9.85
C GLY A 128 -5.38 10.07 -8.92
N ASP A 129 -5.90 10.69 -7.86
CA ASP A 129 -5.11 11.47 -6.88
C ASP A 129 -4.65 10.64 -5.65
N VAL A 130 -5.34 9.54 -5.35
CA VAL A 130 -4.99 8.64 -4.24
C VAL A 130 -5.10 7.21 -4.74
N LEU A 131 -4.03 6.44 -4.55
CA LEU A 131 -3.98 5.02 -4.86
C LEU A 131 -4.19 4.20 -3.58
N TYR A 132 -5.02 3.16 -3.70
CA TYR A 132 -5.31 2.25 -2.62
C TYR A 132 -4.77 0.86 -2.96
N GLN A 133 -4.01 0.28 -2.04
CA GLN A 133 -3.56 -1.11 -2.11
C GLN A 133 -3.92 -1.79 -0.80
N ALA A 134 -4.08 -3.11 -0.83
CA ALA A 134 -4.47 -3.84 0.36
C ALA A 134 -3.80 -5.20 0.52
N ALA A 135 -3.52 -5.53 1.78
CA ALA A 135 -3.05 -6.84 2.20
C ALA A 135 -3.91 -7.33 3.36
N THR A 136 -4.60 -8.45 3.19
CA THR A 136 -5.37 -9.08 4.27
C THR A 136 -4.67 -10.33 4.79
N PHE A 137 -4.86 -10.65 6.07
CA PHE A 137 -4.26 -11.82 6.71
C PHE A 137 -5.36 -12.66 7.36
N GLY A 138 -5.51 -13.93 6.95
CA GLY A 138 -6.53 -14.83 7.52
C GLY A 138 -7.96 -14.28 7.42
N SER A 139 -8.24 -13.45 6.41
CA SER A 139 -9.55 -12.84 6.24
C SER A 139 -10.60 -13.90 5.93
N PRO A 140 -11.72 -13.98 6.68
CA PRO A 140 -12.87 -14.78 6.28
C PRO A 140 -13.62 -14.16 5.07
N GLY A 141 -13.26 -12.94 4.64
CA GLY A 141 -13.98 -12.19 3.62
C GLY A 141 -15.17 -11.42 4.17
N ALA A 142 -15.89 -10.73 3.29
CA ALA A 142 -16.99 -9.84 3.67
C ALA A 142 -18.29 -10.12 2.90
N LEU A 143 -19.41 -9.58 3.40
CA LEU A 143 -20.68 -9.57 2.66
C LEU A 143 -20.66 -8.44 1.62
N ILE A 144 -19.99 -8.68 0.50
CA ILE A 144 -19.84 -7.75 -0.62
C ILE A 144 -20.13 -8.46 -1.94
N SER A 145 -20.32 -7.71 -3.04
CA SER A 145 -20.51 -8.35 -4.35
C SER A 145 -19.25 -9.09 -4.79
N SER A 146 -19.41 -10.23 -5.46
CA SER A 146 -18.30 -10.95 -6.07
C SER A 146 -17.74 -10.16 -7.25
N ALA A 147 -16.52 -9.66 -7.13
CA ALA A 147 -15.76 -9.02 -8.19
C ALA A 147 -14.27 -9.21 -7.93
N VAL A 148 -13.46 -9.25 -8.99
CA VAL A 148 -12.00 -9.26 -8.84
C VAL A 148 -11.55 -7.83 -8.52
N ASP A 149 -10.69 -7.68 -7.51
CA ASP A 149 -10.02 -6.42 -7.19
C ASP A 149 -8.51 -6.66 -7.17
N ASN A 150 -7.81 -6.23 -8.22
CA ASN A 150 -6.38 -6.47 -8.38
C ASN A 150 -5.51 -5.66 -7.40
N ARG A 151 -6.12 -4.77 -6.61
CA ARG A 151 -5.43 -3.98 -5.59
C ARG A 151 -5.22 -4.74 -4.28
N ILE A 152 -5.78 -5.94 -4.17
CA ILE A 152 -5.80 -6.73 -2.93
C ILE A 152 -5.01 -8.02 -3.10
N ILE A 153 -4.13 -8.31 -2.15
CA ILE A 153 -3.60 -9.65 -1.90
C ILE A 153 -4.13 -10.17 -0.56
N ASN A 154 -4.61 -11.41 -0.57
CA ASN A 154 -5.04 -12.14 0.61
C ASN A 154 -3.98 -13.15 0.98
N TYR A 155 -3.31 -12.93 2.10
CA TYR A 155 -2.39 -13.89 2.67
C TYR A 155 -3.20 -14.88 3.51
N GLU A 156 -3.15 -16.15 3.12
CA GLU A 156 -3.87 -17.23 3.79
C GLU A 156 -2.88 -18.33 4.16
N ILE A 157 -2.72 -18.64 5.45
CA ILE A 157 -2.01 -19.85 5.85
C ILE A 157 -2.87 -21.03 5.39
N ALA A 158 -2.26 -21.97 4.67
CA ALA A 158 -2.99 -22.98 3.91
C ALA A 158 -3.99 -23.79 4.76
N ASP A 159 -3.68 -24.00 6.03
CA ASP A 159 -4.51 -24.73 6.98
C ASP A 159 -5.21 -23.85 8.04
N ASP A 160 -5.16 -22.51 7.97
CA ASP A 160 -5.98 -21.63 8.81
C ASP A 160 -7.48 -21.91 8.53
N PRO A 161 -8.27 -22.32 9.53
CA PRO A 161 -9.68 -22.66 9.32
C PRO A 161 -10.62 -21.46 9.12
N VAL A 162 -10.20 -20.22 9.40
CA VAL A 162 -11.09 -19.04 9.37
C VAL A 162 -11.47 -18.58 7.96
N PRO A 163 -10.56 -18.48 6.97
CA PRO A 163 -10.92 -18.25 5.58
C PRO A 163 -12.00 -19.22 5.06
N TYR A 164 -11.89 -20.50 5.42
CA TYR A 164 -12.86 -21.53 5.03
C TYR A 164 -14.22 -21.36 5.71
N LEU A 165 -14.29 -20.81 6.94
CA LEU A 165 -15.58 -20.48 7.56
C LEU A 165 -16.37 -19.49 6.73
N GLY A 166 -15.68 -18.48 6.19
CA GLY A 166 -16.27 -17.50 5.30
C GLY A 166 -16.67 -18.11 3.96
N MET A 167 -15.78 -18.90 3.36
CA MET A 167 -15.98 -19.56 2.05
C MET A 167 -17.18 -20.51 2.04
N TYR A 168 -17.45 -21.23 3.13
CA TYR A 168 -18.53 -22.22 3.21
C TYR A 168 -19.68 -21.81 4.13
N ARG A 169 -19.76 -20.53 4.49
CA ARG A 169 -20.70 -20.00 5.47
C ARG A 169 -22.15 -20.36 5.15
N ALA A 170 -22.59 -20.19 3.90
CA ALA A 170 -23.95 -20.50 3.46
C ALA A 170 -24.25 -22.00 3.54
N GLN A 171 -23.28 -22.84 3.15
CA GLN A 171 -23.43 -24.29 3.22
C GLN A 171 -23.53 -24.79 4.66
N ILE A 172 -22.72 -24.24 5.57
CA ILE A 172 -22.79 -24.52 7.01
C ILE A 172 -24.17 -24.11 7.54
N GLY A 173 -24.64 -22.90 7.20
CA GLY A 173 -25.96 -22.40 7.57
C GLY A 173 -27.12 -23.27 7.09
N GLN A 174 -27.08 -23.68 5.82
CA GLN A 174 -28.09 -24.56 5.22
C GLN A 174 -28.12 -25.94 5.90
N THR A 175 -26.94 -26.51 6.15
CA THR A 175 -26.81 -27.82 6.81
C THR A 175 -27.30 -27.75 8.25
N ALA A 176 -26.85 -26.76 9.02
CA ALA A 176 -27.28 -26.55 10.39
C ALA A 176 -28.78 -26.22 10.51
N SER A 177 -29.36 -25.56 9.50
CA SER A 177 -30.81 -25.30 9.49
C SER A 177 -31.64 -26.57 9.23
N SER A 178 -31.07 -27.59 8.60
CA SER A 178 -31.76 -28.84 8.24
C SER A 178 -31.44 -30.02 9.15
N ASP A 179 -30.34 -29.98 9.90
CA ASP A 179 -29.90 -31.02 10.82
C ASP A 179 -29.61 -30.44 12.24
N PRO A 180 -30.49 -30.71 13.23
CA PRO A 180 -30.29 -30.24 14.60
C PRO A 180 -29.05 -30.81 15.31
N ILE A 181 -28.58 -32.01 14.93
CA ILE A 181 -27.38 -32.62 15.50
C ILE A 181 -26.15 -31.88 14.96
N TYR A 182 -26.14 -31.61 13.65
CA TYR A 182 -25.11 -30.77 13.03
C TYR A 182 -25.08 -29.38 13.65
N ALA A 183 -26.25 -28.73 13.80
CA ALA A 183 -26.37 -27.41 14.42
C ALA A 183 -25.77 -27.37 15.83
N ALA A 184 -26.11 -28.37 16.66
CA ALA A 184 -25.57 -28.48 18.02
C ALA A 184 -24.04 -28.69 18.00
N THR A 185 -23.54 -29.54 17.11
CA THR A 185 -22.11 -29.87 16.99
C THR A 185 -21.30 -28.63 16.56
N VAL A 186 -21.72 -27.94 15.50
CA VAL A 186 -21.08 -26.70 15.06
C VAL A 186 -21.16 -25.61 16.12
N SER A 187 -22.31 -25.48 16.80
CA SER A 187 -22.49 -24.46 17.83
C SER A 187 -21.53 -24.65 19.02
N VAL A 188 -21.38 -25.88 19.51
CA VAL A 188 -20.43 -26.20 20.58
C VAL A 188 -18.99 -26.07 20.08
N GLY A 189 -18.69 -26.59 18.89
CA GLY A 189 -17.36 -26.54 18.30
C GLY A 189 -16.85 -25.13 18.13
N LEU A 190 -17.64 -24.29 17.47
CA LEU A 190 -17.26 -22.93 17.12
C LEU A 190 -17.19 -22.04 18.37
N SER A 191 -18.12 -22.16 19.32
CA SER A 191 -18.02 -21.41 20.59
C SER A 191 -16.80 -21.81 21.42
N THR A 192 -16.40 -23.09 21.39
CA THR A 192 -15.18 -23.55 22.06
C THR A 192 -13.92 -23.04 21.37
N ALA A 193 -13.90 -23.04 20.04
CA ALA A 193 -12.77 -22.57 19.24
C ALA A 193 -12.58 -21.06 19.33
N ILE A 194 -13.67 -20.29 19.28
CA ILE A 194 -13.66 -18.84 19.35
C ILE A 194 -13.23 -18.37 20.75
N GLY A 195 -13.85 -18.90 21.81
CA GLY A 195 -13.65 -18.34 23.14
C GLY A 195 -14.35 -16.98 23.30
N ASP A 196 -13.67 -16.02 23.92
CA ASP A 196 -14.12 -14.61 24.12
C ASP A 196 -15.53 -14.43 24.71
N GLY A 197 -16.02 -15.43 25.45
CA GLY A 197 -17.37 -15.42 26.03
C GLY A 197 -18.50 -15.72 25.05
N VAL A 198 -18.19 -16.13 23.81
CA VAL A 198 -19.18 -16.63 22.84
C VAL A 198 -19.72 -17.96 23.34
N THR A 199 -21.04 -18.10 23.37
CA THR A 199 -21.70 -19.32 23.82
C THR A 199 -22.21 -20.15 22.64
N ALA A 200 -22.43 -21.45 22.85
CA ALA A 200 -23.09 -22.29 21.85
C ALA A 200 -24.49 -21.75 21.48
N GLN A 201 -25.18 -21.10 22.42
CA GLN A 201 -26.46 -20.46 22.15
C GLN A 201 -26.34 -19.24 21.23
N ASP A 202 -25.26 -18.47 21.35
CA ASP A 202 -24.98 -17.36 20.45
C ASP A 202 -24.75 -17.83 19.02
N VAL A 203 -23.97 -18.90 18.85
CA VAL A 203 -23.71 -19.51 17.54
C VAL A 203 -25.01 -20.07 16.96
N ALA A 204 -25.76 -20.85 17.75
CA ALA A 204 -27.04 -21.40 17.32
C ALA A 204 -28.03 -20.31 16.88
N ALA A 205 -28.10 -19.20 17.62
CA ALA A 205 -28.95 -18.06 17.28
C ALA A 205 -28.51 -17.33 16.02
N SER A 206 -27.27 -17.52 15.56
CA SER A 206 -26.72 -16.87 14.37
C SER A 206 -26.87 -17.72 13.10
N ILE A 207 -27.21 -19.01 13.21
CA ILE A 207 -27.44 -19.92 12.07
C ILE A 207 -28.39 -19.32 11.01
N PRO A 208 -29.52 -18.69 11.36
CA PRO A 208 -30.41 -18.10 10.36
C PRO A 208 -29.80 -16.96 9.54
N SER A 209 -28.69 -16.36 10.00
CA SER A 209 -27.95 -15.31 9.28
C SER A 209 -26.90 -15.87 8.33
N LEU A 210 -26.57 -17.16 8.42
CA LEU A 210 -25.58 -17.87 7.60
C LEU A 210 -26.13 -18.20 6.21
N THR A 211 -26.60 -17.18 5.47
CA THR A 211 -27.33 -17.36 4.20
C THR A 211 -26.51 -17.08 2.95
N ALA A 212 -25.31 -16.52 3.10
CA ALA A 212 -24.40 -16.18 2.02
C ALA A 212 -22.95 -16.41 2.48
N ASP A 213 -22.12 -16.84 1.54
CA ASP A 213 -20.68 -16.94 1.72
C ASP A 213 -20.05 -15.56 1.78
N TYR A 214 -18.94 -15.48 2.49
CA TYR A 214 -18.13 -14.27 2.52
C TYR A 214 -17.17 -14.27 1.33
N VAL A 215 -16.89 -13.07 0.83
CA VAL A 215 -16.10 -12.85 -0.37
C VAL A 215 -14.78 -12.19 0.02
N ASN A 216 -13.68 -12.87 -0.26
CA ASN A 216 -12.38 -12.23 -0.44
C ASN A 216 -12.23 -11.85 -1.91
N ARG A 217 -12.01 -10.57 -2.20
CA ARG A 217 -11.60 -10.10 -3.54
C ARG A 217 -10.07 -10.05 -3.60
N GLY A 218 -9.54 -10.19 -4.81
CA GLY A 218 -8.10 -10.16 -5.06
C GLY A 218 -7.49 -11.54 -5.21
N ALA A 219 -6.17 -11.58 -5.43
CA ALA A 219 -5.44 -12.84 -5.50
C ALA A 219 -5.16 -13.37 -4.08
N ILE A 220 -4.96 -14.68 -3.97
CA ILE A 220 -4.63 -15.36 -2.73
C ILE A 220 -3.17 -15.82 -2.83
N ASP A 221 -2.37 -15.47 -1.83
CA ASP A 221 -1.03 -16.02 -1.61
C ASP A 221 -1.10 -17.01 -0.43
N TYR A 222 -0.87 -18.29 -0.72
CA TYR A 222 -0.92 -19.32 0.31
C TYR A 222 0.42 -19.39 1.02
N LEU A 223 0.40 -19.14 2.33
CA LEU A 223 1.55 -19.35 3.20
C LEU A 223 1.58 -20.81 3.68
N PRO A 224 2.77 -21.40 3.90
CA PRO A 224 2.88 -22.77 4.38
C PRO A 224 2.11 -22.99 5.68
N GLY A 225 1.39 -24.10 5.79
CA GLY A 225 0.68 -24.55 6.98
C GLY A 225 1.57 -25.27 8.00
N LEU A 226 0.96 -25.95 8.97
CA LEU A 226 1.65 -26.71 10.03
C LEU A 226 2.61 -27.78 9.49
N ASP A 227 2.29 -28.38 8.35
CA ASP A 227 3.13 -29.40 7.73
C ASP A 227 4.27 -28.82 6.87
N GLY A 228 4.39 -27.50 6.83
CA GLY A 228 5.38 -26.77 6.03
C GLY A 228 5.07 -26.73 4.54
N THR A 229 3.87 -27.12 4.12
CA THR A 229 3.41 -27.08 2.73
C THR A 229 2.27 -26.09 2.53
N GLU A 230 2.03 -25.69 1.30
CA GLU A 230 0.89 -24.84 0.90
C GLU A 230 -0.38 -25.68 0.62
N ALA A 231 -0.47 -26.90 1.15
CA ALA A 231 -1.61 -27.77 0.95
C ALA A 231 -2.83 -27.27 1.72
N THR A 232 -3.87 -26.85 0.98
CA THR A 232 -5.11 -26.32 1.54
C THR A 232 -6.02 -27.38 2.12
N LEU A 233 -6.89 -26.98 3.07
CA LEU A 233 -7.94 -27.85 3.59
C LEU A 233 -8.94 -28.20 2.48
N THR A 234 -9.18 -29.49 2.29
CA THR A 234 -10.24 -29.95 1.39
C THR A 234 -11.61 -29.66 1.99
N PRO A 235 -12.67 -29.55 1.16
CA PRO A 235 -14.03 -29.43 1.68
C PRO A 235 -14.42 -30.55 2.64
N SER A 236 -13.92 -31.77 2.42
CA SER A 236 -14.16 -32.91 3.32
C SER A 236 -13.38 -32.83 4.63
N GLN A 237 -12.22 -32.17 4.65
CA GLN A 237 -11.48 -31.91 5.89
C GLN A 237 -12.18 -30.82 6.72
N PHE A 238 -12.76 -29.82 6.06
CA PHE A 238 -13.38 -28.68 6.72
C PHE A 238 -14.84 -28.90 7.13
N LEU A 239 -15.69 -29.41 6.23
CA LEU A 239 -17.14 -29.49 6.42
C LEU A 239 -17.62 -30.75 7.15
N ASP A 240 -16.72 -31.69 7.45
CA ASP A 240 -17.06 -32.88 8.22
C ASP A 240 -17.43 -32.49 9.67
N ALA A 241 -18.73 -32.60 9.98
CA ALA A 241 -19.30 -32.26 11.28
C ALA A 241 -18.60 -32.96 12.45
N GLY A 242 -18.15 -34.20 12.24
CA GLY A 242 -17.46 -35.00 13.26
C GLY A 242 -16.02 -34.55 13.52
N ARG A 243 -15.50 -33.65 12.67
CA ARG A 243 -14.11 -33.16 12.70
C ARG A 243 -14.01 -31.64 12.71
N PHE A 244 -15.14 -30.93 12.64
CA PHE A 244 -15.16 -29.46 12.66
C PHE A 244 -14.43 -28.92 13.91
N VAL A 245 -14.72 -29.49 15.08
CA VAL A 245 -13.99 -29.17 16.33
C VAL A 245 -12.52 -29.52 16.22
N ASP A 246 -12.19 -30.69 15.67
CA ASP A 246 -10.81 -31.14 15.50
C ASP A 246 -10.02 -30.21 14.57
N THR A 247 -10.65 -29.68 13.53
CA THR A 247 -10.03 -28.72 12.60
C THR A 247 -9.65 -27.43 13.33
N PHE A 248 -10.55 -26.86 14.13
CA PHE A 248 -10.23 -25.68 14.93
C PHE A 248 -9.26 -25.95 16.08
N VAL A 249 -9.32 -27.12 16.70
CA VAL A 249 -8.37 -27.49 17.76
C VAL A 249 -6.97 -27.74 17.19
N ARG A 250 -6.89 -28.35 16.00
CA ARG A 250 -5.63 -28.70 15.36
C ARG A 250 -4.98 -27.49 14.68
N TYR A 251 -5.78 -26.70 13.98
CA TYR A 251 -5.29 -25.65 13.09
C TYR A 251 -5.67 -24.24 13.55
N GLY A 252 -6.48 -24.06 14.59
CA GLY A 252 -6.92 -22.72 15.03
C GLY A 252 -5.77 -21.82 15.49
N ALA A 253 -4.65 -22.38 15.94
CA ALA A 253 -3.44 -21.61 16.24
C ALA A 253 -2.81 -20.96 15.00
N GLU A 254 -3.09 -21.48 13.80
CA GLU A 254 -2.63 -20.92 12.53
C GLU A 254 -3.32 -19.59 12.20
N HIS A 255 -4.48 -19.34 12.81
CA HIS A 255 -5.18 -18.07 12.70
C HIS A 255 -4.57 -16.94 13.58
N ASP A 256 -3.46 -17.18 14.27
CA ASP A 256 -2.82 -16.12 15.05
C ASP A 256 -2.04 -15.18 14.12
N VAL A 257 -2.32 -13.88 14.20
CA VAL A 257 -1.66 -12.84 13.39
C VAL A 257 -0.13 -12.85 13.53
N SER A 258 0.41 -13.30 14.66
CA SER A 258 1.86 -13.44 14.86
C SER A 258 2.46 -14.56 13.99
N VAL A 259 1.68 -15.60 13.68
CA VAL A 259 2.09 -16.68 12.76
C VAL A 259 2.14 -16.14 11.33
N TYR A 260 1.17 -15.32 10.94
CA TYR A 260 1.20 -14.60 9.65
C TYR A 260 2.43 -13.67 9.54
N ALA A 261 2.73 -12.90 10.59
CA ALA A 261 3.92 -12.05 10.62
C ALA A 261 5.22 -12.86 10.49
N ALA A 262 5.29 -14.03 11.14
CA ALA A 262 6.45 -14.91 11.07
C ALA A 262 6.61 -15.60 9.71
N ARG A 263 5.51 -15.96 9.04
CA ARG A 263 5.51 -16.68 7.75
C ARG A 263 5.45 -15.75 6.54
N GLY A 264 5.22 -14.45 6.72
CA GLY A 264 5.21 -13.47 5.63
C GLY A 264 6.52 -13.39 4.83
N SER A 265 7.63 -13.91 5.34
CA SER A 265 8.89 -14.06 4.59
C SER A 265 8.88 -15.20 3.56
N SER A 266 7.92 -16.12 3.65
CA SER A 266 7.74 -17.24 2.73
C SER A 266 6.81 -16.92 1.55
N SER A 267 6.23 -15.71 1.52
CA SER A 267 5.43 -15.22 0.40
C SER A 267 6.21 -15.31 -0.91
N THR A 268 5.54 -15.81 -1.94
CA THR A 268 6.12 -15.95 -3.30
C THR A 268 5.49 -14.99 -4.29
N VAL A 269 4.41 -14.30 -3.91
CA VAL A 269 3.74 -13.29 -4.70
C VAL A 269 4.47 -11.95 -4.55
N ALA A 270 4.70 -11.27 -5.67
CA ALA A 270 5.24 -9.91 -5.64
C ALA A 270 4.25 -9.01 -4.87
N ASP A 271 4.75 -8.35 -3.83
CA ASP A 271 3.88 -7.59 -2.92
C ASP A 271 3.25 -6.41 -3.68
N PRO A 272 1.92 -6.32 -3.76
CA PRO A 272 1.21 -5.28 -4.51
C PRO A 272 1.44 -3.89 -3.91
N VAL A 273 2.00 -3.83 -2.69
CA VAL A 273 2.18 -2.65 -1.87
C VAL A 273 3.34 -1.75 -2.33
N ILE A 274 4.28 -2.31 -3.09
CA ILE A 274 5.13 -1.53 -4.00
C ILE A 274 4.47 -1.62 -5.35
N ARG A 275 4.50 -0.53 -6.11
CA ARG A 275 4.14 -0.49 -7.53
C ARG A 275 4.97 -1.42 -8.43
N SER A 276 5.58 -2.51 -7.92
CA SER A 276 6.29 -3.50 -8.72
C SER A 276 5.33 -4.56 -9.28
N SER A 277 4.31 -4.14 -10.05
CA SER A 277 3.84 -5.05 -11.10
C SER A 277 4.95 -5.10 -12.15
N GLY A 278 5.37 -6.28 -12.60
CA GLY A 278 6.47 -6.47 -13.57
C GLY A 278 6.28 -5.86 -14.97
N VAL A 279 5.48 -4.80 -15.07
CA VAL A 279 5.49 -3.79 -16.11
C VAL A 279 5.75 -2.50 -15.35
N ASP A 280 6.93 -1.91 -15.55
CA ASP A 280 7.22 -0.56 -15.09
C ASP A 280 6.01 0.33 -15.36
N GLN A 281 5.45 0.97 -14.33
CA GLN A 281 4.42 2.00 -14.48
C GLN A 281 5.11 3.31 -14.14
N PRO A 282 5.84 3.89 -15.10
CA PRO A 282 6.79 4.92 -14.79
C PRO A 282 6.02 6.17 -14.36
N ASP A 283 6.40 6.74 -13.21
CA ASP A 283 5.77 7.91 -12.61
C ASP A 283 6.03 9.17 -13.45
N PRO A 284 5.01 9.98 -13.77
CA PRO A 284 5.21 11.21 -14.52
C PRO A 284 6.12 12.17 -13.76
N VAL A 285 7.10 12.77 -14.45
CA VAL A 285 7.88 13.88 -13.91
C VAL A 285 7.25 15.19 -14.34
N PHE A 286 6.61 15.88 -13.41
CA PHE A 286 6.02 17.20 -13.61
C PHE A 286 7.11 18.25 -13.79
N ARG A 287 7.12 18.93 -14.94
CA ARG A 287 8.04 20.03 -15.25
C ARG A 287 7.37 21.38 -15.05
N PHE A 288 8.08 22.28 -14.37
CA PHE A 288 7.69 23.67 -14.21
C PHE A 288 8.79 24.59 -14.73
N PHE A 289 8.41 25.59 -15.51
CA PHE A 289 9.28 26.68 -15.90
C PHE A 289 9.18 27.82 -14.88
N ASP A 290 10.28 28.11 -14.18
CA ASP A 290 10.36 29.27 -13.30
C ASP A 290 10.64 30.53 -14.11
N THR A 291 9.61 31.34 -14.34
CA THR A 291 9.71 32.61 -15.08
C THR A 291 10.61 33.67 -14.42
N LYS A 292 10.97 33.50 -13.13
CA LYS A 292 11.84 34.42 -12.40
C LYS A 292 13.32 34.11 -12.64
N THR A 293 13.69 32.84 -12.57
CA THR A 293 15.09 32.41 -12.76
C THR A 293 15.37 32.05 -14.21
N GLY A 294 14.39 31.47 -14.90
CA GLY A 294 14.50 30.80 -16.21
C GLY A 294 14.83 29.31 -16.12
N ASP A 295 14.85 28.75 -14.90
CA ASP A 295 15.21 27.35 -14.62
C ASP A 295 13.99 26.43 -14.73
N HIS A 296 14.24 25.13 -14.83
CA HIS A 296 13.20 24.11 -14.75
C HIS A 296 13.23 23.38 -13.42
N PHE A 297 12.06 23.23 -12.83
CA PHE A 297 11.84 22.40 -11.66
C PHE A 297 11.15 21.10 -12.06
N TYR A 298 11.58 19.99 -11.45
CA TYR A 298 11.12 18.65 -11.75
C TYR A 298 10.69 17.95 -10.46
N THR A 299 9.50 17.36 -10.49
CA THR A 299 8.99 16.56 -9.37
C THR A 299 8.11 15.43 -9.86
N THR A 300 8.19 14.28 -9.23
CA THR A 300 7.20 13.20 -9.39
C THR A 300 6.03 13.36 -8.43
N SER A 301 6.12 14.28 -7.45
CA SER A 301 5.07 14.48 -6.46
C SER A 301 3.91 15.31 -7.02
N ALA A 302 2.73 14.71 -7.07
CA ALA A 302 1.49 15.40 -7.42
C ALA A 302 1.12 16.46 -6.36
N GLY A 303 1.45 16.20 -5.09
CA GLY A 303 1.31 17.16 -3.99
C GLY A 303 2.21 18.39 -4.18
N GLU A 304 3.48 18.19 -4.51
CA GLU A 304 4.41 19.30 -4.79
C GLU A 304 3.98 20.09 -6.02
N LYS A 305 3.53 19.40 -7.10
CA LYS A 305 2.93 20.04 -8.28
C LYS A 305 1.75 20.95 -7.89
N ALA A 306 0.78 20.44 -7.14
CA ALA A 306 -0.40 21.20 -6.73
C ALA A 306 -0.04 22.37 -5.81
N GLN A 307 0.92 22.18 -4.90
CA GLN A 307 1.41 23.24 -4.02
C GLN A 307 2.10 24.34 -4.84
N ILE A 308 2.95 24.00 -5.80
CA ILE A 308 3.62 24.97 -6.67
C ILE A 308 2.57 25.76 -7.47
N GLN A 309 1.61 25.08 -8.10
CA GLN A 309 0.56 25.72 -8.88
C GLN A 309 -0.31 26.68 -8.05
N SER A 310 -0.53 26.37 -6.77
CA SER A 310 -1.37 27.19 -5.88
C SER A 310 -0.61 28.31 -5.16
N THR A 311 0.70 28.15 -4.91
CA THR A 311 1.45 29.05 -4.02
C THR A 311 2.60 29.82 -4.67
N ILE A 312 3.10 29.37 -5.83
CA ILE A 312 4.30 29.93 -6.47
C ILE A 312 3.94 30.49 -7.86
N PRO A 313 3.50 31.75 -7.97
CA PRO A 313 2.92 32.29 -9.20
C PRO A 313 3.91 32.46 -10.36
N ASN A 314 5.22 32.41 -10.11
CA ASN A 314 6.25 32.47 -11.15
C ASN A 314 6.54 31.11 -11.80
N PHE A 315 6.01 30.01 -11.27
CA PHE A 315 6.20 28.67 -11.84
C PHE A 315 5.06 28.34 -12.80
N THR A 316 5.39 28.15 -14.06
CA THR A 316 4.44 27.75 -15.11
C THR A 316 4.55 26.24 -15.32
N TYR A 317 3.46 25.50 -15.08
CA TYR A 317 3.42 24.06 -15.36
C TYR A 317 3.50 23.80 -16.87
N GLU A 318 4.40 22.93 -17.29
CA GLU A 318 4.65 22.60 -18.70
C GLU A 318 4.28 21.16 -19.07
N GLY A 319 3.69 20.41 -18.15
CA GLY A 319 3.32 19.00 -18.35
C GLY A 319 4.40 18.03 -17.87
N SER A 320 4.31 16.80 -18.37
CA SER A 320 5.19 15.69 -18.01
C SER A 320 6.00 15.23 -19.22
N PRO A 321 7.21 15.79 -19.43
CA PRO A 321 8.02 15.49 -20.62
C PRO A 321 8.59 14.06 -20.62
N TRP A 322 8.69 13.42 -19.46
CA TRP A 322 9.11 12.03 -19.28
C TRP A 322 8.52 11.47 -17.98
N SER A 323 8.81 10.21 -17.72
CA SER A 323 8.44 9.50 -16.50
C SER A 323 9.61 8.69 -15.95
N THR A 324 9.59 8.35 -14.65
CA THR A 324 10.69 7.66 -13.96
C THR A 324 10.24 6.29 -13.46
N PRO A 325 11.11 5.28 -13.43
CA PRO A 325 10.75 3.97 -12.89
C PRO A 325 10.46 4.02 -11.40
N ASP A 326 9.78 2.98 -10.90
CA ASP A 326 9.72 2.69 -9.47
C ASP A 326 11.08 2.14 -8.96
N GLU A 327 11.36 2.34 -7.67
CA GLU A 327 12.58 1.84 -7.03
C GLU A 327 12.68 0.31 -7.14
N SER A 328 13.79 -0.18 -7.69
CA SER A 328 14.04 -1.61 -7.82
C SER A 328 15.54 -1.92 -7.89
N ILE A 329 15.89 -3.21 -7.93
CA ILE A 329 17.28 -3.62 -8.16
C ILE A 329 17.84 -3.17 -9.52
N ASN A 330 16.98 -2.75 -10.45
CA ASN A 330 17.35 -2.27 -11.78
C ASN A 330 17.36 -0.73 -11.88
N THR A 331 17.20 -0.01 -10.76
CA THR A 331 17.25 1.45 -10.72
C THR A 331 18.32 1.96 -9.75
N HIS A 332 18.53 3.28 -9.78
CA HIS A 332 19.34 4.03 -8.83
C HIS A 332 18.77 5.44 -8.64
N ASP A 333 19.09 6.04 -7.50
CA ASP A 333 18.64 7.37 -7.09
C ASP A 333 19.12 8.51 -8.02
N VAL A 334 18.21 9.45 -8.31
CA VAL A 334 18.54 10.81 -8.75
C VAL A 334 18.36 11.76 -7.57
N PHE A 335 19.42 12.47 -7.19
CA PHE A 335 19.49 13.37 -6.05
C PHE A 335 19.07 14.80 -6.41
N ARG A 336 18.29 15.46 -5.54
CA ARG A 336 17.90 16.88 -5.69
C ARG A 336 18.63 17.78 -4.69
N PHE A 337 19.02 18.96 -5.17
CA PHE A 337 19.59 20.03 -4.36
C PHE A 337 18.91 21.36 -4.64
N PHE A 338 18.70 22.16 -3.60
CA PHE A 338 18.29 23.56 -3.73
C PHE A 338 19.51 24.49 -3.60
N ASP A 339 19.80 25.28 -4.63
CA ASP A 339 20.81 26.33 -4.56
C ASP A 339 20.22 27.61 -3.97
N THR A 340 20.54 27.88 -2.70
CA THR A 340 20.07 29.06 -1.97
C THR A 340 20.59 30.40 -2.52
N LYS A 341 21.62 30.38 -3.38
CA LYS A 341 22.20 31.59 -3.98
C LYS A 341 21.43 32.05 -5.21
N THR A 342 21.03 31.11 -6.07
CA THR A 342 20.34 31.39 -7.35
C THR A 342 18.83 31.17 -7.23
N GLY A 343 18.38 30.38 -6.26
CA GLY A 343 16.99 29.93 -6.13
C GLY A 343 16.62 28.82 -7.12
N THR A 344 17.61 28.14 -7.70
CA THR A 344 17.44 27.06 -8.69
C THR A 344 17.59 25.68 -8.07
N HIS A 345 17.18 24.64 -8.79
CA HIS A 345 17.37 23.25 -8.35
C HIS A 345 18.42 22.56 -9.23
N PHE A 346 19.14 21.61 -8.62
CA PHE A 346 20.14 20.80 -9.30
C PHE A 346 19.86 19.32 -9.07
N TYR A 347 20.05 18.52 -10.12
CA TYR A 347 19.75 17.09 -10.13
C TYR A 347 20.97 16.30 -10.61
N THR A 348 21.28 15.20 -9.92
CA THR A 348 22.40 14.31 -10.29
C THR A 348 22.14 12.89 -9.81
N ASP A 349 22.47 11.90 -10.62
CA ASP A 349 22.54 10.48 -10.25
C ASP A 349 23.95 10.07 -9.76
N SER A 350 24.94 10.96 -9.90
CA SER A 350 26.32 10.70 -9.50
C SER A 350 26.49 10.86 -8.00
N VAL A 351 26.69 9.73 -7.32
CA VAL A 351 27.04 9.70 -5.88
C VAL A 351 28.28 10.55 -5.57
N ASN A 352 29.28 10.57 -6.45
CA ASN A 352 30.48 11.40 -6.26
C ASN A 352 30.20 12.90 -6.41
N GLU A 353 29.31 13.29 -7.33
CA GLU A 353 28.89 14.68 -7.50
C GLU A 353 28.05 15.12 -6.30
N ARG A 354 27.09 14.29 -5.87
CA ARG A 354 26.31 14.49 -4.63
C ARG A 354 27.21 14.73 -3.43
N ASP A 355 28.12 13.81 -3.15
CA ASP A 355 29.01 13.90 -2.00
C ASP A 355 29.98 15.10 -2.11
N GLY A 356 30.44 15.39 -3.33
CA GLY A 356 31.24 16.58 -3.63
C GLY A 356 30.51 17.89 -3.35
N ILE A 357 29.23 18.00 -3.74
CA ILE A 357 28.38 19.18 -3.49
C ILE A 357 28.15 19.33 -1.98
N ILE A 358 27.76 18.26 -1.29
CA ILE A 358 27.54 18.26 0.16
C ILE A 358 28.79 18.72 0.92
N ALA A 359 29.97 18.22 0.51
CA ALA A 359 31.21 18.54 1.19
C ALA A 359 31.74 19.95 0.92
N ASN A 360 31.52 20.48 -0.30
CA ASN A 360 32.27 21.65 -0.77
C ASN A 360 31.41 22.87 -1.11
N LEU A 361 30.09 22.74 -1.33
CA LEU A 361 29.23 23.83 -1.80
C LEU A 361 28.15 24.18 -0.77
N ALA A 362 28.49 25.06 0.17
CA ALA A 362 27.63 25.41 1.31
C ALA A 362 26.27 26.04 0.96
N ASN A 363 26.15 26.64 -0.24
CA ASN A 363 24.90 27.23 -0.75
C ASN A 363 23.91 26.20 -1.29
N TYR A 364 24.35 24.98 -1.59
CA TYR A 364 23.47 23.89 -2.00
C TYR A 364 22.94 23.17 -0.77
N LYS A 365 21.63 22.99 -0.70
CA LYS A 365 20.95 22.18 0.32
C LYS A 365 20.52 20.88 -0.31
N PHE A 366 21.01 19.78 0.25
CA PHE A 366 20.59 18.45 -0.17
C PHE A 366 19.15 18.21 0.28
N GLU A 367 18.28 17.87 -0.67
CA GLU A 367 16.84 17.65 -0.44
C GLU A 367 16.46 16.18 -0.45
N GLY A 368 17.40 15.28 -0.79
CA GLY A 368 17.19 13.85 -0.83
C GLY A 368 17.15 13.29 -2.25
N VAL A 369 16.53 12.11 -2.39
CA VAL A 369 16.23 11.47 -3.67
C VAL A 369 15.00 12.16 -4.26
N ALA A 370 15.11 12.62 -5.50
CA ALA A 370 14.04 13.24 -6.26
C ALA A 370 13.12 12.19 -6.89
N PHE A 371 13.73 11.19 -7.52
CA PHE A 371 13.11 10.09 -8.24
C PHE A 371 14.21 9.08 -8.66
N GLU A 372 13.81 7.97 -9.27
CA GLU A 372 14.70 6.91 -9.72
C GLU A 372 15.08 7.05 -11.20
N ALA A 373 16.19 6.43 -11.58
CA ALA A 373 16.63 6.25 -12.95
C ALA A 373 17.03 4.79 -13.22
N TYR A 374 16.94 4.34 -14.46
CA TYR A 374 17.35 2.99 -14.85
C TYR A 374 18.86 2.81 -14.78
N ASN A 375 19.30 1.65 -14.27
CA ASN A 375 20.70 1.22 -14.35
C ASN A 375 21.17 1.00 -15.80
N GLU A 376 20.26 0.55 -16.66
CA GLU A 376 20.56 0.23 -18.06
C GLU A 376 19.91 1.24 -19.01
N ALA A 377 20.75 1.89 -19.84
CA ALA A 377 20.28 2.82 -20.87
C ALA A 377 19.43 2.13 -21.96
N ALA A 378 19.67 0.83 -22.19
CA ALA A 378 18.99 0.05 -23.21
C ALA A 378 17.78 -0.69 -22.61
N GLY A 379 16.59 -0.17 -22.85
CA GLY A 379 15.32 -0.80 -22.49
C GLY A 379 14.17 -0.28 -23.36
N VAL A 380 13.06 -1.03 -23.41
CA VAL A 380 11.87 -0.59 -24.14
C VAL A 380 11.33 0.66 -23.46
N GLY A 381 11.17 1.75 -24.21
CA GLY A 381 10.70 3.02 -23.66
C GLY A 381 11.74 3.81 -22.88
N HIS A 382 12.98 3.33 -22.74
CA HIS A 382 14.03 4.09 -22.05
C HIS A 382 14.50 5.27 -22.92
N ILE A 383 14.75 6.40 -22.27
CA ILE A 383 15.40 7.57 -22.84
C ILE A 383 16.47 8.06 -21.87
N THR A 384 17.64 8.42 -22.39
CA THR A 384 18.71 9.00 -21.56
C THR A 384 18.75 10.50 -21.77
N LEU A 385 18.52 11.23 -20.68
CA LEU A 385 18.48 12.69 -20.72
C LEU A 385 19.87 13.27 -20.99
N GLU A 386 19.92 14.35 -21.75
CA GLU A 386 21.14 15.16 -21.94
C GLU A 386 21.10 16.34 -20.98
N ARG A 387 22.20 16.55 -20.24
CA ARG A 387 22.36 17.66 -19.30
C ARG A 387 23.13 18.78 -19.96
N PHE A 388 22.56 19.96 -19.91
CA PHE A 388 23.18 21.20 -20.39
C PHE A 388 23.42 22.13 -19.22
N PHE A 389 24.57 22.78 -19.18
CA PHE A 389 24.91 23.80 -18.20
C PHE A 389 25.06 25.17 -18.87
N ASN A 390 24.34 26.17 -18.40
CA ASN A 390 24.52 27.54 -18.84
C ASN A 390 25.60 28.24 -18.02
N THR A 391 26.77 28.46 -18.61
CA THR A 391 27.93 29.09 -17.96
C THR A 391 27.72 30.55 -17.57
N GLN A 392 26.69 31.22 -18.10
CA GLN A 392 26.37 32.62 -17.79
C GLN A 392 25.37 32.75 -16.64
N THR A 393 24.38 31.86 -16.57
CA THR A 393 23.30 31.91 -15.59
C THR A 393 23.47 30.92 -14.44
N GLY A 394 24.27 29.87 -14.63
CA GLY A 394 24.43 28.76 -13.68
C GLY A 394 23.32 27.70 -13.75
N GLN A 395 22.43 27.79 -14.73
CA GLN A 395 21.27 26.90 -14.87
C GLN A 395 21.64 25.55 -15.47
N HIS A 396 20.87 24.53 -15.11
CA HIS A 396 20.93 23.23 -15.76
C HIS A 396 19.63 22.97 -16.52
N HIS A 397 19.73 22.29 -17.67
CA HIS A 397 18.57 21.84 -18.43
C HIS A 397 18.72 20.37 -18.76
N PHE A 398 17.64 19.61 -18.61
CA PHE A 398 17.59 18.19 -18.99
C PHE A 398 16.71 18.04 -20.24
N ALA A 399 17.34 17.68 -21.36
CA ALA A 399 16.65 17.46 -22.62
C ALA A 399 16.33 15.96 -22.81
N ALA A 400 15.07 15.65 -23.14
CA ALA A 400 14.58 14.27 -23.27
C ALA A 400 14.56 13.74 -24.70
N ASN A 401 14.71 14.62 -25.69
CA ASN A 401 14.72 14.26 -27.10
C ASN A 401 15.81 15.02 -27.87
N ALA A 402 16.14 14.50 -29.04
CA ALA A 402 17.20 15.02 -29.88
C ALA A 402 16.87 16.41 -30.43
N GLU A 403 15.60 16.73 -30.63
CA GLU A 403 15.15 18.02 -31.14
C GLU A 403 15.38 19.15 -30.12
N GLU A 404 15.04 18.92 -28.85
CA GLU A 404 15.26 19.84 -27.75
C GLU A 404 16.77 20.08 -27.53
N ALA A 405 17.55 18.99 -27.46
CA ALA A 405 19.01 19.07 -27.37
C ALA A 405 19.64 19.81 -28.55
N ALA A 406 19.20 19.52 -29.78
CA ALA A 406 19.67 20.23 -30.98
C ALA A 406 19.30 21.72 -30.94
N SER A 407 18.12 22.09 -30.42
CA SER A 407 17.72 23.50 -30.29
C SER A 407 18.65 24.28 -29.35
N ILE A 408 19.09 23.66 -28.24
CA ILE A 408 20.03 24.25 -27.28
C ILE A 408 21.41 24.38 -27.94
N ASN A 409 21.90 23.32 -28.57
CA ASN A 409 23.19 23.29 -29.26
C ASN A 409 23.27 24.28 -30.44
N MET A 410 22.15 24.55 -31.11
CA MET A 410 22.06 25.57 -32.17
C MET A 410 21.89 27.00 -31.64
N GLY A 411 21.88 27.20 -30.32
CA GLY A 411 21.76 28.51 -29.68
C GLY A 411 20.36 29.10 -29.71
N GLN A 412 19.33 28.30 -30.00
CA GLN A 412 17.94 28.78 -30.04
C GLN A 412 17.41 29.12 -28.64
N GLN A 413 17.99 28.51 -27.60
CA GLN A 413 17.68 28.79 -26.18
C GLN A 413 18.60 29.84 -25.56
N GLY A 414 19.27 30.65 -26.39
CA GLY A 414 20.23 31.67 -25.96
C GLY A 414 21.67 31.19 -25.92
N ALA A 415 22.58 32.09 -25.54
CA ALA A 415 24.01 31.82 -25.46
C ALA A 415 24.41 31.23 -24.09
N GLY A 416 25.60 30.62 -24.03
CA GLY A 416 26.22 30.20 -22.76
C GLY A 416 25.97 28.75 -22.36
N TRP A 417 25.07 28.04 -23.07
CA TRP A 417 24.83 26.62 -22.89
C TRP A 417 26.02 25.77 -23.35
N VAL A 418 26.40 24.82 -22.50
CA VAL A 418 27.41 23.79 -22.74
C VAL A 418 26.74 22.44 -22.52
N ASP A 419 26.89 21.53 -23.48
CA ASP A 419 26.47 20.14 -23.36
C ASP A 419 27.44 19.42 -22.40
N GLU A 420 26.92 18.96 -21.26
CA GLU A 420 27.67 18.18 -20.26
C GLU A 420 27.57 16.67 -20.51
N GLY A 421 26.81 16.27 -21.53
CA GLY A 421 26.62 14.88 -21.94
C GLY A 421 25.40 14.23 -21.31
N LYS A 422 25.44 12.90 -21.22
CA LYS A 422 24.35 12.09 -20.67
C LYS A 422 24.30 12.27 -19.14
N ALA A 423 23.11 12.55 -18.64
CA ALA A 423 22.80 12.45 -17.22
C ALA A 423 22.32 11.04 -16.90
N PHE A 424 21.03 10.87 -16.62
CA PHE A 424 20.42 9.62 -16.19
C PHE A 424 19.36 9.12 -17.18
N THR A 425 19.05 7.82 -17.11
CA THR A 425 18.07 7.15 -17.97
C THR A 425 16.70 7.08 -17.29
N VAL A 426 15.67 7.56 -17.98
CA VAL A 426 14.26 7.58 -17.57
C VAL A 426 13.38 6.92 -18.63
N HIS A 427 12.06 6.97 -18.50
CA HIS A 427 11.11 6.39 -19.44
C HIS A 427 10.40 7.48 -20.29
N VAL A 428 10.04 7.14 -21.53
CA VAL A 428 9.20 8.01 -22.38
C VAL A 428 7.83 8.24 -21.74
N SER A 429 7.34 9.49 -21.83
CA SER A 429 5.96 9.80 -21.45
C SER A 429 4.96 9.07 -22.38
N THR A 430 3.88 8.54 -21.82
CA THR A 430 2.76 7.95 -22.59
C THR A 430 1.63 8.95 -22.74
N ASP A 431 0.80 8.82 -23.79
CA ASP A 431 -0.31 9.75 -24.08
C ASP A 431 -1.30 9.94 -22.90
N GLY A 432 -1.38 8.96 -22.01
CA GLY A 432 -2.19 9.04 -20.78
C GLY A 432 -1.59 9.96 -19.70
N LEU A 433 -0.27 10.14 -19.69
CA LEU A 433 0.47 10.93 -18.70
C LEU A 433 0.66 12.40 -19.12
N LEU A 434 0.49 12.72 -20.40
CA LEU A 434 0.59 14.09 -20.92
C LEU A 434 -0.57 15.01 -20.49
N ASN A 435 -1.67 14.44 -19.99
CA ASN A 435 -2.89 15.15 -19.61
C ASN A 435 -3.25 15.02 -18.12
N ALA A 436 -2.36 14.44 -17.30
CA ALA A 436 -2.54 14.22 -15.86
C ALA A 436 -2.01 15.38 -15.00
#